data_AF-X1Q9Q4-F1
#
_entry.id   AF-X1Q9Q4-F1
#
_cell.length_a   1.000
_cell.length_b   1.000
_cell.length_c   1.000
_cell.angle_alpha   90.00
_cell.angle_beta   90.00
_cell.angle_gamma   90.00
#
_symmetry.space_group_name_H-M   'P 1'
#
loop_
_entity.id
_entity.type
_entity.pdbx_description
1 polymer ?
#
loop_
_entity_poly.entity_id
_entity_poly.type
_entity_poly.pdbx_seq_one_letter_code
_entity_poly.pdbx_strand_id
1 'polypeptide(L)' 'YGKSKAQASLGILEGVEKGLDAVLVCPTGVIGPYDFKLSEMGQLFIDFAKGKLNTYVDGAYDFVDVRDVV' A
#
# COMPACT_ATOMS: atom_id res chain seq x y z
N TYR A 1 5.99 9.94 1.40
CA TYR A 1 4.78 9.12 1.24
C TYR A 1 3.73 9.41 2.32
N GLY A 2 3.98 9.13 3.60
CA GLY A 2 2.94 9.27 4.66
C GLY A 2 2.29 10.64 4.76
N LYS A 3 3.08 11.73 4.69
CA LYS A 3 2.56 13.11 4.72
C LYS A 3 1.53 13.39 3.63
N SER A 4 1.80 12.99 2.38
CA SER A 4 0.86 13.26 1.28
C SER A 4 -0.41 12.44 1.38
N LYS A 5 -0.36 11.21 1.91
CA LYS A 5 -1.54 10.40 2.19
C LYS A 5 -2.42 11.02 3.30
N ALA A 6 -1.80 11.50 4.38
CA ALA A 6 -2.53 12.19 5.45
C ALA A 6 -3.22 13.47 4.92
N GLN A 7 -2.53 14.27 4.12
CA GLN A 7 -3.12 15.47 3.51
C GLN A 7 -4.29 15.14 2.58
N ALA A 8 -4.18 14.08 1.78
CA ALA A 8 -5.27 13.64 0.91
C ALA A 8 -6.50 13.19 1.72
N SER A 9 -6.29 12.40 2.79
CA SER A 9 -7.37 11.96 3.68
C SER A 9 -8.08 13.15 4.35
N LEU A 10 -7.32 14.15 4.82
CA LEU A 10 -7.91 15.38 5.38
C LEU A 10 -8.76 16.13 4.34
N GLY A 11 -8.28 16.23 3.09
CA GLY A 11 -9.05 16.85 2.02
C GLY A 11 -10.38 16.12 1.70
N ILE A 12 -10.40 14.79 1.79
CA ILE A 12 -11.65 14.01 1.68
C ILE A 12 -12.58 14.31 2.85
N LEU A 13 -12.07 14.35 4.08
CA LEU A 13 -12.88 14.66 5.27
C LEU A 13 -13.50 16.06 5.18
N GLU A 14 -12.73 17.07 4.76
CA GLU A 14 -13.27 18.42 4.50
C GLU A 14 -14.34 18.42 3.39
N GLY A 15 -14.18 17.56 2.39
CA GLY A 15 -15.19 17.36 1.34
C GLY A 15 -16.48 16.79 1.90
N VAL A 16 -16.39 15.78 2.78
CA VAL A 16 -17.55 15.15 3.44
C VAL A 16 -18.30 16.16 4.30
N GLU A 17 -17.59 17.02 5.04
CA GLU A 17 -18.21 18.12 5.80
C GLU A 17 -19.00 19.09 4.90
N LYS A 18 -18.63 19.21 3.63
CA LYS A 18 -19.30 20.02 2.61
C LYS A 18 -20.37 19.27 1.81
N GLY A 19 -20.68 18.02 2.19
CA GLY A 19 -21.73 17.20 1.58
C GLY A 19 -21.25 16.20 0.51
N LEU A 20 -19.94 15.95 0.39
CA LEU A 20 -19.43 14.86 -0.44
C LEU A 20 -19.82 13.50 0.17
N ASP A 21 -20.50 12.66 -0.63
CA ASP A 21 -20.76 11.27 -0.25
C ASP A 21 -19.52 10.41 -0.54
N ALA A 22 -18.75 10.09 0.49
CA ALA A 22 -17.50 9.35 0.36
C ALA A 22 -17.24 8.39 1.53
N VAL A 23 -16.62 7.26 1.21
CA VAL A 23 -16.07 6.30 2.20
C VAL A 23 -14.57 6.19 1.97
N LEU A 24 -13.79 6.39 3.04
CA LEU A 24 -12.34 6.24 3.01
C LEU A 24 -11.95 4.85 3.51
N VAL A 25 -11.26 4.08 2.65
CA VAL A 25 -10.70 2.76 2.99
C VAL A 25 -9.17 2.87 3.06
N CYS A 26 -8.58 2.28 4.10
CA CYS A 26 -7.14 2.35 4.38
C CYS A 26 -6.53 0.95 4.36
N PRO A 27 -6.29 0.34 3.18
CA PRO A 27 -5.64 -0.97 3.12
C PRO A 27 -4.16 -0.88 3.53
N THR A 28 -3.59 -2.04 3.84
CA THR A 28 -2.16 -2.21 4.14
C THR A 28 -1.36 -2.54 2.88
N GLY A 29 -0.20 -3.18 2.99
CA GLY A 29 0.60 -3.68 1.87
C GLY A 29 -0.14 -4.66 0.97
N VAL A 30 -0.68 -4.18 -0.14
CA VAL A 30 -1.37 -5.05 -1.11
C VAL A 30 -0.35 -5.83 -1.93
N ILE A 31 -0.46 -7.16 -1.91
CA ILE A 31 0.42 -8.08 -2.63
C ILE A 31 -0.40 -9.13 -3.39
N GLY A 32 0.12 -9.68 -4.49
CA GLY A 32 -0.53 -10.79 -5.18
C GLY A 32 -0.32 -10.78 -6.69
N PRO A 33 -1.13 -11.54 -7.43
CA PRO A 33 -1.07 -11.59 -8.89
C PRO A 33 -1.24 -10.21 -9.54
N TYR A 34 -0.75 -10.08 -10.78
CA TYR A 34 -0.95 -8.89 -11.62
C TYR A 34 -0.24 -7.60 -11.12
N ASP A 35 0.85 -7.73 -10.37
CA ASP A 35 1.75 -6.62 -10.04
C ASP A 35 2.62 -6.18 -11.24
N PHE A 36 1.99 -5.66 -12.30
CA PHE A 36 2.62 -5.45 -13.61
C PHE A 36 3.72 -4.39 -13.64
N LYS A 37 3.58 -3.33 -12.83
CA LYS A 37 4.62 -2.28 -12.72
C LYS A 37 5.74 -2.69 -11.77
N LEU A 38 5.58 -3.82 -11.10
CA LEU A 38 6.38 -4.30 -9.99
C LEU A 38 6.45 -3.28 -8.85
N SER A 39 5.61 -3.47 -7.87
CA SER A 39 5.63 -2.71 -6.62
C SER A 39 6.95 -2.92 -5.87
N GLU A 40 7.28 -1.99 -4.98
CA GLU A 40 8.45 -2.12 -4.09
C GLU A 40 8.45 -3.44 -3.31
N MET A 41 7.26 -3.89 -2.87
CA MET A 41 7.10 -5.17 -2.18
C MET A 41 7.26 -6.35 -3.14
N GLY A 42 6.71 -6.27 -4.36
CA GLY A 42 6.94 -7.28 -5.39
C GLY A 42 8.43 -7.45 -5.72
N GLN A 43 9.17 -6.36 -5.87
CA GLN A 43 10.61 -6.39 -6.09
C GLN A 43 11.35 -7.01 -4.90
N LEU A 44 11.00 -6.63 -3.66
CA LEU A 44 11.54 -7.21 -2.44
C LEU A 44 11.39 -8.74 -2.41
N PHE A 45 10.18 -9.25 -2.68
CA PHE A 45 9.93 -10.69 -2.72
C PHE A 45 10.70 -11.39 -3.83
N ILE A 46 10.80 -10.78 -5.02
CA ILE A 46 11.57 -11.34 -6.14
C ILE A 46 13.06 -11.42 -5.80
N ASP A 47 13.63 -10.38 -5.21
CA ASP A 47 15.05 -10.36 -4.86
C ASP A 47 15.36 -11.35 -3.74
N PHE A 48 14.47 -11.46 -2.75
CA PHE A 48 14.57 -12.48 -1.71
C PHE A 48 14.53 -13.89 -2.33
N ALA A 49 13.52 -14.19 -3.15
CA ALA A 49 13.36 -15.49 -3.79
C ALA A 49 14.53 -15.88 -4.72
N LYS A 50 15.20 -14.88 -5.32
CA LYS A 50 16.37 -15.06 -6.17
C LYS A 50 17.71 -15.05 -5.41
N GLY A 51 17.70 -14.90 -4.09
CA GLY A 51 18.91 -14.79 -3.27
C GLY A 51 19.74 -13.53 -3.54
N LYS A 52 19.11 -12.46 -4.05
CA LYS A 52 19.74 -11.17 -4.38
C LYS A 52 19.62 -10.14 -3.24
N LEU A 53 18.79 -10.42 -2.24
CA LEU A 53 18.60 -9.55 -1.08
C LEU A 53 19.76 -9.75 -0.09
N ASN A 54 20.81 -8.94 -0.22
CA ASN A 54 22.02 -9.04 0.63
C ASN A 54 21.85 -8.38 2.01
N THR A 55 20.93 -7.42 2.12
CA THR A 55 20.68 -6.65 3.34
C THR A 55 19.20 -6.30 3.43
N TYR A 56 18.70 -6.13 4.66
CA TYR A 56 17.36 -5.63 4.93
C TYR A 56 17.36 -4.85 6.24
N VAL A 57 16.34 -4.02 6.44
CA VAL A 57 16.11 -3.32 7.70
C VAL A 57 15.22 -4.19 8.56
N ASP A 58 15.65 -4.46 9.79
CA ASP A 58 14.83 -5.19 10.76
C ASP A 58 13.54 -4.43 11.05
N GLY A 59 12.42 -5.15 11.05
CA GLY A 59 11.09 -4.56 11.18
C GLY A 59 9.99 -5.50 10.71
N ALA A 60 8.78 -4.96 10.69
CA ALA A 60 7.59 -5.67 10.26
C ALA A 60 6.72 -4.78 9.37
N TYR A 61 5.94 -5.43 8.51
CA TYR A 61 4.96 -4.80 7.66
C TYR A 61 3.73 -5.68 7.59
N ASP A 62 2.55 -5.07 7.48
CA ASP A 62 1.29 -5.77 7.37
C ASP A 62 0.91 -5.92 5.88
N PHE A 63 0.31 -7.04 5.51
CA PHE A 63 0.05 -7.39 4.12
C PHE A 63 -1.37 -7.95 3.93
N VAL A 64 -1.95 -7.65 2.76
CA VAL A 64 -3.24 -8.17 2.33
C VAL A 64 -3.13 -8.68 0.90
N ASP A 65 -3.79 -9.78 0.59
CA ASP A 65 -3.86 -10.28 -0.78
C ASP A 65 -4.71 -9.33 -1.63
N VAL A 66 -4.25 -9.00 -2.84
CA VAL A 66 -4.99 -8.15 -3.80
C VAL A 66 -6.40 -8.68 -4.06
N ARG A 67 -6.60 -10.00 -4.00
CA ARG A 67 -7.90 -10.64 -4.22
C ARG A 67 -8.90 -10.41 -3.08
N ASP A 68 -8.42 -10.02 -1.89
CA ASP A 68 -9.26 -9.70 -0.74
C ASP A 68 -9.62 -8.19 -0.67
N VAL A 69 -9.07 -7.38 -1.57
CA VAL A 69 -9.27 -5.92 -1.62
C VAL A 69 -10.14 -5.49 -2.82
N VAL A 70 -10.36 -6.37 -3.79
CA VAL A 70 -11.17 -6.14 -5.01
C VAL A 70 -12.62 -6.56 -4.89
#